data_AF-A0A0Q8VXL8-F1
#
_entry.id   AF-A0A0Q8VXL8-F1
#
_cell.length_a   1.000
_cell.length_b   1.000
_cell.length_c   1.000
_cell.angle_alpha   90.00
_cell.angle_beta   90.00
_cell.angle_gamma   90.00
#
_symmetry.space_group_name_H-M   'P 1'
#
loop_
_entity.id
_entity.type
_entity.pdbx_description
1 polymer ?
#
loop_
_entity_poly.entity_id
_entity_poly.type
_entity_poly.pdbx_seq_one_letter_code
_entity_poly.pdbx_strand_id
1 'polypeptide(L)'
;MLVIASVLMLVLAIGHSLLGERFILVPLSRQHELPRVAGADFPLATLRFAWHVTSVLALAIAIALALFAFDASVDAAIAAIGWCLIAASLLPLVFSRARHPSWLVLAAAGVLCVAWAMLD
;
A
#
# COMPACT_ATOMS: atom_id res chain seq x y z
N MET A 1 -4.93 -24.20 -1.56
CA MET A 1 -5.54 -23.08 -2.31
C MET A 1 -5.10 -21.72 -1.78
N LEU A 2 -5.20 -21.44 -0.47
CA LEU A 2 -4.76 -20.16 0.13
C LEU A 2 -3.27 -19.84 -0.08
N VAL A 3 -2.38 -20.83 0.03
CA VAL A 3 -0.94 -20.63 -0.28
C VAL A 3 -0.74 -20.12 -1.71
N ILE A 4 -1.43 -20.70 -2.69
CA ILE A 4 -1.34 -20.28 -4.09
C ILE A 4 -1.87 -18.85 -4.24
N ALA A 5 -3.03 -18.54 -3.64
CA ALA A 5 -3.58 -17.19 -3.65
C ALA A 5 -2.65 -16.16 -3.00
N SER A 6 -2.03 -16.50 -1.87
CA SER A 6 -1.03 -15.67 -1.18
C SER A 6 0.18 -15.38 -2.08
N VAL A 7 0.74 -16.40 -2.71
CA VAL A 7 1.87 -16.24 -3.65
C VAL A 7 1.48 -15.36 -4.84
N LEU A 8 0.29 -15.56 -5.42
CA LEU A 8 -0.19 -14.71 -6.52
C LEU A 8 -0.35 -13.25 -6.11
N MET A 9 -0.88 -12.99 -4.91
CA MET A 9 -1.01 -11.64 -4.37
C MET A 9 0.35 -11.00 -4.07
N LEU A 10 1.33 -11.78 -3.61
CA LEU A 10 2.71 -11.31 -3.43
C LEU A 10 3.35 -10.95 -4.78
N VAL A 11 3.20 -11.80 -5.79
CA VAL A 11 3.66 -11.53 -7.17
C VAL A 11 3.00 -10.27 -7.72
N LEU A 12 1.69 -10.10 -7.49
CA LEU A 12 0.98 -8.89 -7.88
C LEU A 12 1.51 -7.65 -7.16
N ALA A 13 1.73 -7.72 -5.85
CA ALA A 13 2.28 -6.61 -5.07
C ALA A 13 3.62 -6.13 -5.62
N ILE A 14 4.55 -7.06 -5.84
CA ILE A 14 5.89 -6.79 -6.37
C ILE A 14 5.80 -6.30 -7.82
N GLY A 15 5.08 -7.04 -8.67
CA GLY A 15 4.93 -6.74 -10.09
C GLY A 15 4.28 -5.38 -10.33
N HIS A 16 3.20 -5.08 -9.61
CA HIS A 16 2.53 -3.79 -9.69
C HIS A 16 3.49 -2.65 -9.31
N SER A 17 4.24 -2.78 -8.21
CA SER A 17 5.18 -1.73 -7.79
C SER A 17 6.32 -1.54 -8.79
N LEU A 18 7.02 -2.62 -9.14
CA LEU A 18 8.25 -2.54 -9.95
C LEU A 18 7.95 -2.26 -11.43
N LEU A 19 7.02 -3.01 -12.02
CA LEU A 19 6.71 -2.87 -13.45
C LEU A 19 5.99 -1.55 -13.69
N GLY A 20 5.07 -1.15 -12.82
CA GLY A 20 4.37 0.12 -12.99
C GLY A 20 5.28 1.35 -12.77
N GLU A 21 6.18 1.33 -11.79
CA GLU A 21 7.16 2.43 -11.66
C GLU A 21 8.04 2.51 -12.92
N ARG A 22 8.58 1.38 -13.37
CA ARG A 22 9.51 1.35 -14.51
C ARG A 22 8.85 1.70 -15.85
N PHE A 23 7.67 1.14 -16.12
CA PHE A 23 7.05 1.20 -17.45
C PHE A 23 5.94 2.24 -17.58
N ILE A 24 5.43 2.78 -16.48
CA ILE A 24 4.34 3.77 -16.50
C ILE A 24 4.80 5.07 -15.83
N LEU A 25 5.15 5.04 -14.54
CA LEU A 25 5.36 6.25 -13.75
C LEU A 25 6.65 6.99 -14.14
N VAL A 26 7.75 6.28 -14.39
CA VAL A 26 8.99 6.89 -14.87
C VAL A 26 8.79 7.51 -16.27
N PRO A 27 8.24 6.80 -17.28
CA PRO A 27 7.94 7.42 -18.58
C PRO A 27 6.97 8.61 -18.47
N LEU A 28 5.94 8.50 -17.63
CA LEU A 28 4.96 9.56 -17.43
C LEU A 28 5.59 10.79 -16.78
N SER A 29 6.52 10.60 -15.84
CA SER A 29 7.25 11.69 -15.18
C SER A 29 8.12 12.52 -16.12
N ARG A 30 8.42 12.00 -17.31
CA ARG A 30 9.21 12.68 -18.35
C ARG A 30 8.34 13.45 -19.36
N GLN A 31 7.01 13.38 -19.23
CA GLN A 31 6.09 14.10 -20.10
C GLN A 31 5.96 15.56 -19.65
N HIS A 32 5.99 16.50 -20.59
CA HIS A 32 5.95 17.94 -20.29
C HIS A 32 4.52 18.50 -20.06
N GLU A 33 3.49 17.68 -20.30
CA GLU A 33 2.09 18.12 -20.38
C GLU A 33 1.19 17.57 -19.26
N LEU A 34 1.74 17.17 -18.12
CA LEU A 34 0.89 16.71 -17.01
C LEU A 34 -0.03 17.85 -16.52
N PRO A 35 -1.31 17.55 -16.20
CA PRO A 35 -2.21 18.53 -15.63
C PRO A 35 -1.60 19.19 -14.39
N ARG A 36 -1.71 20.51 -14.28
CA ARG A 36 -1.22 21.24 -13.10
C ARG A 36 -2.36 21.40 -12.11
N VAL A 37 -2.43 20.50 -11.14
CA VAL A 37 -3.43 20.53 -10.06
C VAL A 37 -2.71 20.56 -8.73
N ALA A 38 -2.93 21.59 -7.91
CA ALA A 38 -2.22 21.80 -6.63
C ALA A 38 -0.68 21.78 -6.76
N GLY A 39 -0.17 22.29 -7.89
CA GLY A 39 1.24 22.30 -8.27
C GLY A 39 1.55 21.36 -9.45
N ALA A 40 2.71 21.54 -10.09
CA ALA A 40 3.12 20.72 -11.23
C ALA A 40 3.39 19.25 -10.84
N ASP A 41 3.97 19.03 -9.65
CA ASP A 41 4.42 17.69 -9.24
C ASP A 41 3.33 16.86 -8.54
N PHE A 42 2.26 17.52 -8.05
CA PHE A 42 1.29 16.88 -7.16
C PHE A 42 0.50 15.73 -7.82
N PRO A 43 0.05 15.84 -9.09
CA PRO A 43 -0.66 14.74 -9.74
C PRO A 43 0.22 13.51 -9.95
N LEU A 44 1.48 13.70 -10.37
CA LEU A 44 2.43 12.60 -10.51
C LEU A 44 2.77 11.97 -9.15
N ALA A 45 2.97 12.78 -8.12
CA ALA A 45 3.18 12.32 -6.75
C ALA A 45 1.99 11.52 -6.23
N THR A 46 0.77 11.99 -6.47
CA THR A 46 -0.47 11.30 -6.08
C THR A 46 -0.62 10.00 -6.83
N LEU A 47 -0.29 9.96 -8.13
CA LEU A 47 -0.32 8.76 -8.93
C LEU A 47 0.72 7.73 -8.44
N ARG A 48 1.96 8.14 -8.18
CA ARG A 48 2.98 7.27 -7.55
C ARG A 48 2.51 6.71 -6.21
N PHE A 49 1.94 7.57 -5.36
CA PHE A 49 1.33 7.13 -4.10
C PHE A 49 0.24 6.08 -4.34
N ALA A 50 -0.75 6.36 -5.20
CA ALA A 50 -1.88 5.48 -5.48
C ALA A 50 -1.41 4.12 -6.05
N TRP A 51 -0.32 4.15 -6.82
CA TRP A 51 0.31 2.97 -7.36
C TRP A 51 0.94 2.10 -6.27
N HIS A 52 1.80 2.68 -5.43
CA HIS A 52 2.49 1.92 -4.38
C HIS A 52 1.57 1.51 -3.23
N VAL A 53 0.53 2.28 -2.91
CA VAL A 53 -0.43 1.88 -1.86
C VAL A 53 -1.19 0.62 -2.28
N THR A 54 -1.54 0.49 -3.56
CA THR A 54 -2.16 -0.73 -4.10
C THR A 54 -1.25 -1.95 -3.92
N SER A 55 0.07 -1.80 -4.12
CA SER A 55 1.04 -2.85 -3.83
C SER A 55 1.12 -3.22 -2.34
N VAL A 56 1.09 -2.24 -1.44
CA VAL A 56 1.10 -2.51 0.01
C VAL A 56 -0.20 -3.20 0.45
N LEU A 57 -1.35 -2.83 -0.10
CA LEU A 57 -2.62 -3.50 0.18
C LEU A 57 -2.63 -4.94 -0.38
N ALA A 58 -2.09 -5.15 -1.58
CA ALA A 58 -1.91 -6.50 -2.13
C ALA A 58 -0.98 -7.36 -1.25
N LEU A 59 0.08 -6.76 -0.70
CA LEU A 59 0.98 -7.42 0.25
C LEU A 59 0.26 -7.77 1.56
N ALA A 60 -0.56 -6.87 2.10
CA ALA A 60 -1.37 -7.14 3.29
C ALA A 60 -2.29 -8.36 3.09
N ILE A 61 -2.95 -8.43 1.92
CA ILE A 61 -3.78 -9.57 1.53
C ILE A 61 -2.92 -10.84 1.42
N ALA A 62 -1.74 -10.76 0.78
CA ALA A 62 -0.85 -11.91 0.65
C ALA A 62 -0.43 -12.48 2.01
N ILE A 63 -0.07 -11.60 2.96
CA ILE A 63 0.33 -11.99 4.31
C ILE A 63 -0.85 -12.59 5.08
N ALA A 64 -2.02 -11.95 5.05
CA ALA A 64 -3.21 -12.48 5.71
C ALA A 64 -3.62 -13.87 5.17
N LEU A 65 -3.59 -14.05 3.85
CA LEU A 65 -3.85 -15.36 3.23
C LEU A 65 -2.81 -16.42 3.62
N ALA A 66 -1.54 -16.03 3.77
CA ALA A 66 -0.50 -16.94 4.25
C ALA A 66 -0.75 -17.35 5.71
N LEU A 67 -1.04 -16.38 6.58
CA LEU A 67 -1.33 -16.61 7.99
C LEU A 67 -2.50 -17.59 8.16
N PHE A 68 -3.61 -17.39 7.42
CA PHE A 68 -4.73 -18.33 7.43
C PHE A 68 -4.39 -19.69 6.81
N ALA A 69 -3.49 -19.74 5.82
CA ALA A 69 -3.06 -21.01 5.24
C ALA A 69 -2.24 -21.88 6.21
N PHE A 70 -1.69 -21.27 7.27
CA PHE A 70 -0.89 -21.93 8.29
C PHE A 70 -1.54 -21.87 9.68
N ASP A 71 -2.88 -21.78 9.72
CA ASP A 71 -3.69 -21.81 10.95
C ASP A 71 -3.28 -20.79 12.03
N ALA A 72 -2.73 -19.63 11.62
CA ALA A 72 -2.46 -18.53 12.52
C ALA A 72 -3.76 -17.86 13.00
N SER A 73 -3.69 -17.16 14.14
CA SER A 73 -4.86 -16.50 14.72
C SER A 73 -5.39 -15.36 13.84
N VAL A 74 -6.68 -15.05 14.02
CA VAL A 74 -7.32 -13.87 13.41
C VAL A 74 -6.61 -12.59 13.83
N ASP A 75 -6.15 -12.52 15.08
CA ASP A 75 -5.42 -11.37 15.63
C ASP A 75 -4.09 -11.16 14.92
N ALA A 76 -3.36 -12.24 14.60
CA ALA A 76 -2.13 -12.15 13.81
C ALA A 76 -2.41 -11.58 12.39
N ALA A 77 -3.50 -12.00 11.76
CA ALA A 77 -3.89 -11.48 10.45
C ALA A 77 -4.31 -10.00 10.51
N ILE A 78 -5.07 -9.60 11.54
CA ILE A 78 -5.48 -8.21 11.74
C ILE A 78 -4.27 -7.32 12.08
N ALA A 79 -3.35 -7.79 12.91
CA ALA A 79 -2.09 -7.09 13.21
C ALA A 79 -1.26 -6.89 11.93
N ALA A 80 -1.14 -7.92 11.08
CA ALA A 80 -0.42 -7.82 9.81
C ALA A 80 -1.05 -6.77 8.88
N ILE A 81 -2.38 -6.76 8.74
CA ILE A 81 -3.11 -5.72 8.00
C ILE A 81 -2.82 -4.34 8.59
N GLY A 82 -2.88 -4.21 9.92
CA GLY A 82 -2.61 -2.96 10.63
C GLY A 82 -1.21 -2.41 10.35
N TRP A 83 -0.18 -3.26 10.42
CA TRP A 83 1.19 -2.88 10.10
C TRP A 83 1.35 -2.47 8.62
N CYS A 84 0.69 -3.16 7.69
CA CYS A 84 0.69 -2.75 6.29
C CYS A 84 0.00 -1.39 6.07
N LEU A 85 -1.10 -1.09 6.77
CA LEU A 85 -1.77 0.21 6.71
C LEU A 85 -0.89 1.33 7.29
N ILE A 86 -0.19 1.07 8.40
CA ILE A 86 0.80 2.01 8.95
C ILE A 86 1.92 2.24 7.92
N ALA A 87 2.47 1.18 7.32
CA ALA A 87 3.49 1.32 6.28
C ALA A 87 2.96 2.11 5.06
N ALA A 88 1.72 1.85 4.63
CA ALA A 88 1.06 2.57 3.55
C ALA A 88 0.87 4.06 3.87
N SER A 89 0.65 4.42 5.14
CA SER A 89 0.51 5.81 5.57
C SER A 89 1.78 6.65 5.35
N LEU A 90 2.95 6.01 5.23
CA LEU A 90 4.21 6.67 4.91
C LEU A 90 4.27 7.11 3.44
N LEU A 91 3.52 6.47 2.54
CA LEU A 91 3.61 6.74 1.11
C LEU A 91 3.13 8.16 0.73
N PRO A 92 1.96 8.66 1.21
CA PRO A 92 1.59 10.06 0.99
C PRO A 92 2.59 11.05 1.61
N LEU A 93 3.21 10.71 2.74
CA LEU A 93 4.23 11.56 3.38
C LEU A 93 5.46 11.69 2.48
N VAL A 94 5.93 10.59 1.89
CA VAL A 94 7.10 10.55 1.01
C VAL A 94 6.80 11.16 -0.36
N PHE A 95 5.77 10.69 -1.06
CA PHE A 95 5.54 11.08 -2.44
C PHE A 95 4.87 12.45 -2.56
N SER A 96 3.85 12.72 -1.75
CA SER A 96 3.08 13.98 -1.83
C SER A 96 3.53 15.06 -0.85
N ARG A 97 4.56 14.79 -0.02
CA ARG A 97 4.99 15.67 1.09
C ARG A 97 3.83 16.00 2.03
N ALA A 98 3.07 14.98 2.40
CA ALA A 98 1.86 15.06 3.23
C ALA A 98 0.71 15.92 2.66
N ARG A 99 0.77 16.33 1.39
CA ARG A 99 -0.30 17.10 0.73
C ARG A 99 -1.56 16.27 0.50
N HIS A 100 -1.45 14.96 0.35
CA HIS A 100 -2.59 14.06 0.26
C HIS A 100 -2.96 13.53 1.66
N PRO A 101 -4.15 13.84 2.20
CA PRO A 101 -4.50 13.61 3.62
C PRO A 101 -4.74 12.13 3.99
N SER A 102 -4.65 11.20 3.03
CA SER A 102 -4.85 9.76 3.27
C SER A 102 -3.92 9.17 4.31
N TRP A 103 -2.76 9.78 4.59
CA TRP A 103 -1.85 9.31 5.64
C TRP A 103 -2.53 9.27 7.02
N LEU A 104 -3.40 10.23 7.33
CA LEU A 104 -4.15 10.26 8.60
C LEU A 104 -5.07 9.04 8.71
N VAL A 105 -5.84 8.78 7.66
CA VAL A 105 -6.83 7.70 7.63
C VAL A 105 -6.13 6.33 7.66
N LEU A 106 -5.07 6.17 6.87
CA LEU A 106 -4.28 4.93 6.82
C LEU A 106 -3.58 4.66 8.16
N ALA A 107 -2.97 5.67 8.76
CA ALA A 107 -2.31 5.53 10.06
C ALA A 107 -3.33 5.23 11.17
N ALA A 108 -4.44 5.97 11.23
CA ALA A 108 -5.49 5.75 12.23
C ALA A 108 -6.08 4.33 12.12
N ALA A 109 -6.44 3.89 10.91
CA ALA A 109 -6.95 2.54 10.70
C ALA A 109 -5.92 1.47 11.09
N GLY A 110 -4.65 1.65 10.70
CA GLY A 110 -3.59 0.70 11.02
C GLY A 110 -3.31 0.61 12.53
N VAL A 111 -3.28 1.74 13.23
CA VAL A 111 -3.12 1.79 14.70
C VAL A 111 -4.29 1.12 15.39
N LEU A 112 -5.53 1.35 14.95
CA LEU A 112 -6.71 0.70 15.52
C LEU A 112 -6.66 -0.83 15.33
N CYS A 113 -6.24 -1.32 14.16
CA CYS A 113 -6.06 -2.75 13.93
C CYS A 113 -4.99 -3.38 14.82
N VAL A 114 -3.82 -2.73 14.96
CA VAL A 114 -2.74 -3.23 15.83
C VAL A 114 -3.15 -3.19 17.29
N ALA A 115 -3.80 -2.11 17.73
CA ALA A 115 -4.29 -1.99 19.10
C ALA A 115 -5.33 -3.07 19.43
N TRP A 116 -6.28 -3.30 18.53
CA TRP A 116 -7.27 -4.37 18.69
C TRP A 116 -6.59 -5.73 18.87
N ALA A 117 -5.67 -6.09 17.96
CA ALA A 117 -4.98 -7.37 17.97
C ALA A 117 -4.02 -7.60 19.16
N MET A 118 -3.72 -6.55 19.95
CA MET A 118 -2.84 -6.63 21.13
C MET A 118 -3.61 -6.57 22.45
N LEU A 119 -4.88 -6.17 22.43
CA LEU A 119 -5.67 -5.90 23.63
C LEU A 119 -6.81 -6.91 23.83
N ASP A 120 -7.21 -7.62 22.77
CA ASP A 120 -8.14 -8.75 22.82
C ASP A 120 -7.39 -10.10 22.83
#